data_AF-A0A1G6K8P0-F1
#
_entry.id   AF-A0A1G6K8P0-F1
#
_cell.length_a   1.000
_cell.length_b   1.000
_cell.length_c   1.000
_cell.angle_alpha   90.00
_cell.angle_beta   90.00
_cell.angle_gamma   90.00
#
_symmetry.space_group_name_H-M   'P 1'
#
loop_
_entity.id
_entity.type
_entity.pdbx_description
1 polymer ?
#
loop_
_entity_poly.entity_id
_entity_poly.type
_entity_poly.pdbx_seq_one_letter_code
_entity_poly.pdbx_strand_id
1 'polypeptide(L)'
;MESGFNGATFSQIVNTALYIVSGFFFGIFASRNSLFSVIRIRNAFIEKDFSLTSVFGIAFSVLFLILAFLVFPSWLASRTTAGAFTYYAVLLFYFSKGWKNLSAK
;
A
#
# COMPACT_ATOMS: atom_id res chain seq x y z
N MET A 1 1.84 -24.60 -33.65
CA MET A 1 2.47 -25.26 -32.49
C MET A 1 3.13 -24.18 -31.65
N GLU A 2 2.44 -23.65 -30.64
CA GLU A 2 3.08 -22.89 -29.56
C GLU A 2 2.78 -23.64 -28.27
N SER A 3 3.70 -24.55 -27.94
CA SER A 3 3.75 -25.27 -26.68
C SER A 3 4.25 -24.33 -25.59
N GLY A 4 3.34 -23.50 -25.06
CA GLY A 4 3.54 -22.75 -23.83
C GLY A 4 3.15 -23.60 -22.62
N PHE A 5 4.09 -23.82 -21.72
CA PHE A 5 3.94 -24.58 -20.47
C PHE A 5 2.64 -24.19 -19.75
N ASN A 6 1.68 -25.13 -19.63
CA ASN A 6 0.40 -25.03 -18.91
C ASN A 6 -0.68 -24.06 -19.43
N GLY A 7 -0.88 -23.93 -20.75
CA GLY A 7 -2.10 -23.31 -21.31
C GLY A 7 -2.27 -21.81 -21.04
N ALA A 8 -1.30 -21.17 -20.40
CA ALA A 8 -1.20 -19.72 -20.28
C ALA A 8 -0.34 -19.18 -21.42
N THR A 9 -0.85 -18.20 -22.16
CA THR A 9 -0.10 -17.52 -23.21
C THR A 9 1.09 -16.78 -22.58
N PHE A 10 2.25 -16.72 -23.26
CA PHE A 10 3.44 -15.99 -22.77
C PHE A 10 3.11 -14.57 -22.26
N SER A 11 2.22 -13.87 -22.96
CA SER A 11 1.70 -12.55 -22.56
C SER A 11 1.04 -12.55 -21.17
N GLN A 12 0.32 -13.61 -20.79
CA GLN A 12 -0.31 -13.72 -19.47
C GLN A 12 0.73 -13.95 -18.36
N ILE A 13 1.78 -14.72 -18.64
CA ILE A 13 2.89 -14.96 -17.70
C ILE A 13 3.63 -13.64 -17.45
N VAL A 14 3.99 -12.93 -18.51
CA VAL A 14 4.68 -11.63 -18.41
C VAL A 14 3.80 -10.61 -17.71
N ASN A 15 2.51 -10.52 -18.05
CA ASN A 15 1.57 -9.61 -17.41
C ASN A 15 1.44 -9.89 -15.90
N THR A 16 1.35 -11.17 -15.52
CA THR A 16 1.29 -11.57 -14.11
C THR A 16 2.57 -11.19 -13.37
N ALA A 17 3.73 -11.44 -13.96
CA ALA A 17 5.01 -11.04 -13.38
C ALA A 17 5.11 -9.51 -13.19
N LEU A 18 4.70 -8.73 -14.19
CA LEU A 18 4.69 -7.26 -14.10
C LEU A 18 3.75 -6.75 -12.99
N TYR A 19 2.57 -7.34 -12.83
CA TYR A 19 1.67 -6.97 -11.74
C TYR A 19 2.20 -7.37 -10.36
N ILE A 20 2.94 -8.48 -10.22
CA ILE A 20 3.62 -8.85 -8.97
C ILE A 20 4.69 -7.82 -8.62
N VAL A 21 5.55 -7.47 -9.58
CA VAL A 21 6.60 -6.46 -9.40
C VAL A 21 5.99 -5.09 -9.07
N SER A 22 4.95 -4.69 -9.78
CA SER A 22 4.18 -3.48 -9.50
C SER A 22 3.61 -3.51 -8.08
N GLY A 23 2.93 -4.59 -7.69
CA GLY A 23 2.38 -4.77 -6.35
C GLY A 23 3.43 -4.64 -5.26
N PHE A 24 4.63 -5.19 -5.48
CA PHE A 24 5.76 -5.06 -4.56
C PHE A 24 6.18 -3.59 -4.37
N PHE A 25 6.49 -2.87 -5.45
CA PHE A 25 6.94 -1.48 -5.37
C PHE A 25 5.86 -0.55 -4.81
N PHE A 26 4.61 -0.69 -5.26
CA PHE A 26 3.50 0.08 -4.72
C PHE A 26 3.25 -0.23 -3.25
N GLY A 27 3.42 -1.49 -2.82
CA GLY A 27 3.28 -1.89 -1.42
C GLY A 27 4.30 -1.20 -0.51
N ILE A 28 5.56 -1.12 -0.94
CA ILE A 28 6.61 -0.39 -0.20
C ILE A 28 6.27 1.10 -0.12
N PHE A 29 5.89 1.70 -1.26
CA PHE A 29 5.54 3.12 -1.33
C PHE A 29 4.35 3.45 -0.42
N ALA A 30 3.26 2.69 -0.53
CA ALA A 30 2.06 2.87 0.29
C ALA A 30 2.37 2.69 1.78
N SER A 31 3.20 1.71 2.13
CA SER A 31 3.62 1.45 3.51
C SER A 31 4.31 2.66 4.15
N ARG A 32 5.33 3.24 3.49
CA ARG A 32 6.03 4.41 4.02
C ARG A 32 5.12 5.62 4.19
N ASN A 33 4.30 5.92 3.19
CA ASN A 33 3.40 7.07 3.22
C ASN A 33 2.25 6.88 4.24
N SER A 34 1.77 5.65 4.44
CA SER A 34 0.80 5.34 5.50
C SER A 34 1.41 5.57 6.89
N LEU A 35 2.69 5.28 7.08
CA LEU A 35 3.38 5.55 8.34
C LEU A 35 3.43 7.04 8.65
N PHE A 36 3.85 7.86 7.68
CA PHE A 36 3.86 9.32 7.83
C PHE A 36 2.47 9.89 8.08
N SER A 37 1.44 9.33 7.44
CA SER A 37 0.06 9.70 7.65
C SER A 37 -0.37 9.46 9.10
N VAL A 38 -0.02 8.30 9.69
CA VAL A 38 -0.35 8.03 11.09
C VAL A 38 0.50 8.87 12.06
N ILE A 39 1.76 9.13 11.77
CA ILE A 39 2.59 10.04 12.58
C ILE A 39 1.98 11.43 12.60
N ARG A 40 1.55 11.95 11.44
CA ARG A 40 0.87 13.26 11.35
C ARG A 40 -0.39 13.30 12.20
N ILE A 41 -1.23 12.27 12.11
CA ILE A 41 -2.44 12.15 12.93
C ILE A 41 -2.06 12.13 14.43
N ARG A 42 -1.08 11.29 14.82
CA ARG A 42 -0.63 11.17 16.20
C ARG A 42 -0.10 12.50 16.75
N ASN A 43 0.74 13.20 16.01
CA ASN A 43 1.32 14.47 16.43
C ASN A 43 0.23 15.53 16.60
N ALA A 44 -0.70 15.63 15.65
CA ALA A 44 -1.83 16.57 15.76
C ALA A 44 -2.72 16.28 16.98
N PHE A 45 -2.91 15.00 17.34
CA PHE A 45 -3.62 14.63 18.58
C PHE A 45 -2.85 14.96 19.86
N ILE A 46 -1.53 14.80 19.88
CA ILE A 46 -0.68 15.10 21.05
C ILE A 46 -0.60 16.61 21.29
N GLU A 47 -0.37 17.39 20.24
CA GLU A 47 -0.23 18.85 20.30
C GLU A 47 -1.56 19.56 20.59
N LYS A 48 -2.70 18.84 20.51
CA LYS A 48 -4.08 19.39 20.61
C LYS A 48 -4.32 20.59 19.68
N ASP A 49 -3.49 20.72 18.64
CA ASP A 49 -3.52 21.84 17.71
C ASP A 49 -4.51 21.54 16.58
N PHE A 50 -5.77 21.88 16.82
CA PHE A 50 -6.87 21.77 15.85
C PHE A 50 -6.98 23.00 14.95
N SER A 51 -5.85 23.50 14.43
CA SER A 51 -5.85 24.52 13.38
C SER A 51 -6.46 23.96 12.09
N LEU A 52 -7.13 24.80 11.29
CA LEU A 52 -7.76 24.39 10.01
C LEU A 52 -6.76 23.65 9.10
N THR A 53 -5.50 24.10 9.06
CA THR A 53 -4.42 23.46 8.30
C THR A 53 -4.10 22.05 8.81
N SER A 54 -4.16 21.83 10.13
CA SER A 54 -3.94 20.53 10.76
C SER A 54 -5.10 19.57 10.46
N VAL A 55 -6.34 20.06 10.50
CA VAL A 55 -7.54 19.27 10.16
C VAL A 55 -7.53 18.83 8.69
N PHE A 56 -7.18 19.71 7.75
CA PHE A 56 -7.01 19.33 6.35
C PHE A 56 -5.86 18.33 6.16
N GLY A 57 -4.75 18.50 6.89
CA GLY A 57 -3.64 17.55 6.88
C GLY A 57 -4.02 16.16 7.38
N ILE A 58 -4.83 16.07 8.45
CA ILE A 58 -5.40 14.82 8.97
C ILE A 58 -6.35 14.21 7.95
N ALA A 59 -7.28 14.99 7.40
CA ALA A 59 -8.24 14.50 6.41
C ALA A 59 -7.53 13.89 5.19
N PHE A 60 -6.49 14.56 4.67
CA PHE A 60 -5.69 14.03 3.57
C PHE A 60 -4.91 12.77 3.97
N SER A 61 -4.40 12.71 5.20
CA SER A 61 -3.71 11.54 5.75
C SER A 61 -4.65 10.32 5.87
N VAL A 62 -5.89 10.54 6.33
CA VAL A 62 -6.93 9.49 6.41
C VAL A 62 -7.35 9.06 5.00
N LEU A 63 -7.54 9.99 4.08
CA LEU A 63 -7.88 9.69 2.69
C LEU A 63 -6.78 8.86 2.03
N PHE A 64 -5.51 9.19 2.27
CA PHE A 64 -4.38 8.39 1.80
C PHE A 64 -4.39 6.98 2.37
N LEU A 65 -4.70 6.80 3.66
CA LEU A 65 -4.84 5.47 4.27
C LEU A 65 -5.96 4.66 3.61
N ILE A 66 -7.11 5.27 3.35
CA ILE A 66 -8.22 4.60 2.64
C ILE A 66 -7.79 4.17 1.24
N LEU A 67 -7.10 5.05 0.51
CA LEU A 67 -6.56 4.73 -0.81
C LEU A 67 -5.55 3.57 -0.74
N ALA A 68 -4.61 3.63 0.19
CA ALA A 68 -3.56 2.64 0.39
C ALA A 68 -4.10 1.25 0.78
N PHE A 69 -5.10 1.18 1.67
CA PHE A 69 -5.59 -0.08 2.22
C PHE A 69 -6.80 -0.66 1.47
N LEU A 70 -7.60 0.15 0.78
CA LEU A 70 -8.76 -0.32 0.02
C LEU A 70 -8.61 -0.15 -1.49
N VAL A 71 -8.30 1.05 -1.98
CA VAL A 71 -8.41 1.36 -3.41
C VAL A 71 -7.29 0.75 -4.23
N PHE A 72 -6.03 0.93 -3.84
CA PHE A 72 -4.87 0.33 -4.53
C PHE A 72 -4.95 -1.20 -4.60
N PRO A 73 -5.19 -1.92 -3.49
CA PRO A 73 -5.30 -3.36 -3.55
C PRO A 73 -6.54 -3.85 -4.32
N SER A 74 -7.69 -3.17 -4.22
CA SER A 74 -8.88 -3.52 -5.00
C SER A 74 -8.65 -3.35 -6.50
N TRP A 75 -7.96 -2.27 -6.89
CA TRP A 75 -7.57 -2.04 -8.27
C TRP A 75 -6.59 -3.10 -8.78
N LEU A 76 -5.60 -3.50 -7.98
CA LEU A 76 -4.66 -4.55 -8.34
C LEU A 76 -5.34 -5.93 -8.42
N ALA A 77 -6.29 -6.21 -7.52
CA ALA A 77 -7.07 -7.44 -7.50
C ALA A 77 -7.95 -7.60 -8.75
N SER A 78 -8.43 -6.48 -9.33
CA SER A 78 -9.16 -6.50 -10.60
C SER A 78 -8.30 -6.95 -11.80
N ARG A 79 -6.98 -6.94 -11.67
CA ARG A 79 -6.03 -7.31 -12.72
C ARG A 79 -5.40 -8.67 -12.48
N THR A 80 -4.82 -8.87 -11.30
CA THR A 80 -4.26 -10.16 -10.89
C THR A 80 -4.36 -10.36 -9.38
N THR A 81 -4.80 -11.54 -8.95
CA THR A 81 -4.85 -11.91 -7.53
C THR A 81 -3.44 -11.96 -6.92
N ALA A 82 -2.45 -12.45 -7.69
CA ALA A 82 -1.07 -12.56 -7.24
C ALA A 82 -0.45 -11.19 -6.92
N GLY A 83 -0.62 -10.19 -7.80
CA GLY A 83 -0.10 -8.85 -7.55
C GLY A 83 -0.76 -8.20 -6.33
N ALA A 84 -2.07 -8.34 -6.16
CA ALA A 84 -2.79 -7.80 -5.01
C ALA A 84 -2.33 -8.42 -3.69
N PHE A 85 -2.10 -9.74 -3.69
CA PHE A 85 -1.54 -10.44 -2.54
C PHE A 85 -0.13 -9.93 -2.20
N THR A 86 0.76 -9.81 -3.20
CA THR A 86 2.10 -9.26 -2.99
C THR A 86 2.04 -7.85 -2.44
N TYR A 87 1.17 -6.99 -2.97
CA TYR A 87 0.96 -5.63 -2.46
C TYR A 87 0.56 -5.64 -0.98
N TYR A 88 -0.45 -6.43 -0.59
CA TYR A 88 -0.90 -6.50 0.80
C TYR A 88 0.16 -7.06 1.75
N ALA A 89 0.86 -8.12 1.34
CA ALA A 89 1.90 -8.75 2.14
C ALA A 89 3.02 -7.76 2.44
N VAL A 90 3.48 -7.03 1.43
CA VAL A 90 4.53 -6.02 1.55
C VAL A 90 4.04 -4.83 2.38
N LEU A 91 2.83 -4.34 2.09
CA LEU A 91 2.21 -3.24 2.83
C LEU A 91 2.19 -3.53 4.34
N LEU A 92 1.60 -4.67 4.72
CA LEU A 92 1.47 -5.09 6.12
C LEU A 92 2.83 -5.34 6.78
N PHE A 93 3.75 -6.00 6.09
CA PHE A 93 5.07 -6.30 6.62
C PHE A 93 5.85 -5.02 6.96
N TYR A 94 5.99 -4.11 5.99
CA TYR A 94 6.73 -2.86 6.20
C TYR A 94 5.99 -1.90 7.13
N PHE A 95 4.65 -1.91 7.11
CA PHE A 95 3.86 -1.08 8.01
C PHE A 95 4.00 -1.55 9.45
N SER A 96 3.86 -2.85 9.72
CA SER A 96 4.07 -3.45 11.04
C SER A 96 5.50 -3.19 11.55
N LYS A 97 6.51 -3.37 10.68
CA LYS A 97 7.91 -3.08 11.03
C LYS A 97 8.12 -1.60 11.35
N GLY A 98 7.57 -0.69 10.56
CA GLY A 98 7.63 0.75 10.80
C GLY A 98 6.90 1.16 12.08
N TRP A 99 5.76 0.54 12.36
CA TRP A 99 4.96 0.80 13.56
C TRP A 99 5.70 0.41 14.84
N LYS A 100 6.33 -0.78 14.85
CA LYS A 100 7.15 -1.24 15.98
C LYS A 100 8.29 -0.26 16.28
N ASN A 101 8.95 0.28 15.25
CA ASN A 101 10.01 1.27 15.42
C ASN A 101 9.51 2.61 15.98
N LEU A 102 8.27 2.98 15.67
CA LEU A 102 7.59 4.18 16.19
C LEU A 102 7.10 4.02 17.64
N SER A 103 6.75 2.80 18.04
CA SER A 103 6.28 2.49 19.39
C SER A 103 7.40 2.19 20.38
N ALA A 104 8.60 1.88 19.90
CA ALA A 104 9.79 1.63 20.72
C ALA A 104 10.57 2.92 21.08
N LYS A 105 10.14 4.07 20.55
CA LYS A 105 10.59 5.41 20.95
C LYS A 105 9.54 6.05 21.85
#